data_AF-A0A7C2K8R4-F1
#
_entry.id   AF-A0A7C2K8R4-F1
#
_cell.length_a   1.000
_cell.length_b   1.000
_cell.length_c   1.000
_cell.angle_alpha   90.00
_cell.angle_beta   90.00
_cell.angle_gamma   90.00
#
_symmetry.space_group_name_H-M   'P 1'
#
loop_
_entity.id
_entity.type
_entity.pdbx_description
1 polymer ?
#
loop_
_entity_poly.entity_id
_entity_poly.type
_entity_poly.pdbx_seq_one_letter_code
_entity_poly.pdbx_strand_id
1 'polypeptide(L)'
;MPIAKPIIIKPKPKRKKKVRRLFLFGLLILILLTTSMYFYLSWRIKKELKDIEDLKIKNEQMRQEIKQLQSSESNYEELIRRRLGYIKDGEKVFIYYENKAQERR
;
A
#
# COMPACT_ATOMS: atom_id res chain seq x y z
N MET A 1 57.01 24.29 -67.82
CA MET A 1 56.59 23.19 -66.91
C MET A 1 55.46 23.71 -66.03
N PRO A 2 54.28 23.08 -65.99
CA PRO A 2 53.21 23.56 -65.12
C PRO A 2 53.53 23.21 -63.65
N ILE A 3 53.55 24.23 -62.80
CA ILE A 3 53.80 24.10 -61.36
C ILE A 3 52.51 23.55 -60.73
N ALA A 4 52.54 22.29 -60.30
CA ALA A 4 51.43 21.68 -59.58
C ALA A 4 51.23 22.36 -58.22
N LYS A 5 50.06 22.93 -57.99
CA LYS A 5 49.71 23.54 -56.70
C LYS A 5 49.48 22.44 -55.66
N PRO A 6 50.06 22.54 -54.45
CA PRO A 6 49.83 21.56 -53.40
C PRO A 6 48.39 21.65 -52.88
N ILE A 7 47.72 20.49 -52.80
CA ILE A 7 46.37 20.37 -52.25
C ILE A 7 46.48 20.44 -50.73
N ILE A 8 46.14 21.60 -50.15
CA ILE A 8 46.10 21.79 -48.70
C ILE A 8 44.78 21.22 -48.15
N ILE A 9 44.84 20.00 -47.61
CA ILE A 9 43.70 19.38 -46.92
C ILE A 9 43.58 20.01 -45.53
N LYS A 10 42.61 20.91 -45.35
CA LYS A 10 42.31 21.48 -44.02
C LYS A 10 41.77 20.38 -43.09
N PRO A 11 42.28 20.24 -41.86
CA PRO A 11 41.81 19.22 -40.93
C PRO A 11 40.33 19.46 -40.58
N LYS A 12 39.50 18.42 -40.77
CA LYS A 12 38.06 18.48 -40.44
C LYS A 12 37.87 18.94 -38.98
N PRO A 13 36.97 19.91 -38.71
CA PRO A 13 36.80 20.44 -37.37
C PRO A 13 36.26 19.36 -36.42
N LYS A 14 37.09 18.95 -35.46
CA LYS A 14 36.77 17.91 -34.45
C LYS A 14 35.63 18.30 -33.48
N ARG A 15 35.12 19.55 -33.53
CA ARG A 15 34.07 20.09 -32.63
C ARG A 15 32.75 19.31 -32.65
N LYS A 16 32.34 18.75 -33.80
CA LYS A 16 31.03 18.05 -33.95
C LYS A 16 30.92 16.76 -33.10
N LYS A 17 32.05 16.15 -32.70
CA LYS A 17 32.04 14.91 -31.89
C LYS A 17 31.70 15.14 -30.41
N LYS A 18 32.05 16.28 -29.82
CA LYS A 18 31.77 16.59 -28.40
C LYS A 18 30.30 16.89 -28.16
N VAL A 19 29.66 17.66 -29.05
CA VAL A 19 28.23 18.02 -28.94
C VAL A 19 27.35 16.78 -29.10
N ARG A 20 27.67 15.88 -30.05
CA ARG A 20 26.95 14.61 -30.22
C ARG A 20 27.04 13.72 -28.97
N ARG A 21 28.19 13.70 -28.30
CA ARG A 21 28.37 12.95 -27.04
C ARG A 21 27.54 13.57 -25.91
N LEU A 22 27.51 14.89 -25.79
CA LEU A 22 26.69 15.58 -24.79
C LEU A 22 25.19 15.31 -25.00
N PHE A 23 24.75 15.31 -26.26
CA PHE A 23 23.37 15.02 -26.61
C PHE A 23 22.98 13.57 -26.26
N LEU A 24 23.86 12.60 -26.55
CA LEU A 24 23.64 11.20 -26.17
C LEU A 24 23.58 11.01 -24.65
N PHE A 25 24.44 11.69 -23.89
CA PHE A 25 24.37 11.68 -22.43
C PHE A 25 23.08 12.30 -21.91
N GLY A 26 22.64 13.42 -22.47
CA GLY A 26 21.36 14.03 -22.13
C GLY A 26 20.18 13.10 -22.39
N LEU A 27 20.18 12.40 -23.53
CA LEU A 27 19.16 11.41 -23.86
C LEU A 27 19.15 10.24 -22.87
N LEU A 28 20.34 9.76 -22.48
CA LEU A 28 20.49 8.67 -21.51
C LEU A 28 19.95 9.07 -20.12
N ILE A 29 20.25 10.29 -19.67
CA ILE A 29 19.74 10.84 -18.41
C ILE A 29 18.21 10.99 -18.47
N LEU A 30 17.67 11.45 -19.59
CA LEU A 30 16.23 11.56 -19.79
C LEU A 30 15.55 10.19 -19.66
N ILE A 31 16.10 9.16 -20.31
CA ILE A 31 15.57 7.79 -20.24
C ILE A 31 15.66 7.23 -18.82
N LEU A 32 16.76 7.49 -18.11
CA LEU A 32 16.93 7.10 -16.70
C LEU A 32 15.90 7.77 -15.80
N LEU A 33 15.64 9.07 -16.00
CA LEU A 33 14.65 9.80 -15.22
C LEU A 33 13.23 9.28 -15.47
N THR A 34 12.85 9.05 -16.73
CA THR A 34 11.50 8.55 -17.05
C THR A 34 11.27 7.14 -16.54
N THR A 35 12.25 6.25 -16.68
CA THR A 35 12.16 4.87 -16.17
C THR A 35 12.14 4.83 -14.64
N SER A 36 12.97 5.63 -13.97
CA SER A 36 12.95 5.75 -12.52
C SER A 36 11.61 6.29 -12.01
N MET A 37 11.07 7.31 -12.66
CA MET A 37 9.76 7.89 -12.33
C MET A 37 8.64 6.86 -12.50
N TYR A 38 8.64 6.12 -13.63
CA TYR A 38 7.68 5.07 -13.90
C TYR A 38 7.73 3.95 -12.86
N PHE A 39 8.94 3.52 -12.49
CA PHE A 39 9.13 2.49 -11.47
C PHE A 39 8.60 2.92 -10.10
N TYR A 40 8.92 4.15 -9.68
CA TYR A 40 8.41 4.71 -8.43
C TYR A 40 6.88 4.78 -8.41
N LEU A 41 6.28 5.25 -9.51
CA LEU A 41 4.83 5.37 -9.62
C LEU A 41 4.15 4.00 -9.62
N SER A 42 4.71 3.03 -10.35
CA SER A 42 4.22 1.65 -10.38
C SER A 42 4.27 1.00 -9.00
N TRP A 43 5.36 1.22 -8.25
CA TRP A 43 5.50 0.69 -6.90
C TRP A 43 4.47 1.30 -5.93
N ARG A 44 4.26 2.62 -6.01
CA ARG A 44 3.21 3.31 -5.23
C ARG A 44 1.83 2.76 -5.56
N ILE A 45 1.47 2.63 -6.84
CA ILE A 45 0.18 2.09 -7.26
C ILE A 45 -0.02 0.66 -6.75
N LYS A 46 1.00 -0.20 -6.84
CA LYS A 46 0.92 -1.57 -6.31
C LYS A 46 0.69 -1.61 -4.80
N LYS A 47 1.29 -0.67 -4.05
CA LYS A 47 1.09 -0.58 -2.60
C LYS A 47 -0.33 -0.17 -2.27
N GLU A 48 -0.81 0.91 -2.89
CA GLU A 48 -2.18 1.42 -2.69
C GLU A 48 -3.23 0.36 -3.08
N LEU A 49 -3.01 -0.39 -4.16
CA LEU A 49 -3.90 -1.49 -4.56
C LEU A 49 -3.97 -2.61 -3.53
N LYS A 50 -2.83 -2.98 -2.93
CA LYS A 50 -2.82 -3.97 -1.84
C LYS A 50 -3.58 -3.45 -0.62
N ASP A 51 -3.36 -2.19 -0.26
CA ASP A 51 -4.04 -1.58 0.88
C ASP A 51 -5.57 -1.56 0.65
N ILE A 52 -6.02 -1.27 -0.58
CA ILE A 52 -7.45 -1.34 -0.96
C ILE A 52 -7.99 -2.77 -0.88
N GLU A 53 -7.23 -3.76 -1.35
CA GLU A 53 -7.63 -5.17 -1.31
C GLU A 53 -7.75 -5.68 0.13
N ASP A 54 -6.76 -5.37 0.98
CA ASP A 54 -6.78 -5.69 2.41
C ASP A 54 -7.97 -5.02 3.13
N LEU A 55 -8.25 -3.75 2.81
CA LEU A 55 -9.41 -3.04 3.35
C LEU A 55 -10.74 -3.64 2.87
N LYS A 56 -10.79 -4.16 1.64
CA LYS A 56 -11.97 -4.82 1.10
C LYS A 56 -12.23 -6.15 1.80
N ILE A 57 -11.18 -6.95 2.01
CA ILE A 57 -11.26 -8.22 2.76
C ILE A 57 -11.73 -7.96 4.20
N LYS A 58 -11.14 -6.98 4.89
CA LYS A 58 -11.56 -6.60 6.24
C LYS A 58 -13.02 -6.14 6.29
N ASN A 59 -13.44 -5.32 5.34
CA ASN A 59 -14.84 -4.89 5.25
C ASN A 59 -15.79 -6.08 5.04
N GLU A 60 -15.40 -7.05 4.22
CA GLU A 60 -16.20 -8.24 3.96
C GLU A 60 -16.30 -9.13 5.20
N GLN A 61 -15.20 -9.33 5.92
CA GLN A 61 -15.18 -10.04 7.20
C GLN A 61 -16.08 -9.37 8.24
N MET A 62 -15.96 -8.05 8.43
CA MET A 62 -16.81 -7.30 9.35
C MET A 62 -18.29 -7.39 8.96
N ARG A 63 -18.61 -7.34 7.66
CA ARG A 63 -19.99 -7.52 7.18
C ARG A 63 -20.53 -8.92 7.49
N GLN A 64 -19.69 -9.95 7.38
CA GLN A 64 -20.08 -11.31 7.75
C GLN A 64 -20.30 -11.43 9.26
N GLU A 65 -19.43 -10.86 10.09
CA GLU A 65 -19.60 -10.82 11.55
C GLU A 65 -20.91 -10.11 11.94
N ILE A 66 -21.19 -8.94 11.34
CA ILE A 66 -22.44 -8.21 11.57
C ILE A 66 -23.64 -9.07 11.17
N LYS A 67 -23.60 -9.74 10.01
CA LYS A 67 -24.68 -10.64 9.58
C LYS A 67 -24.88 -11.80 10.54
N GLN A 68 -23.81 -12.42 11.04
CA GLN A 68 -23.91 -13.51 12.01
C GLN A 68 -24.55 -13.04 13.31
N LEU A 69 -24.11 -11.89 13.82
CA LEU A 69 -24.68 -11.27 15.03
C LEU A 69 -26.15 -10.88 14.83
N GLN A 70 -26.51 -10.30 13.69
CA GLN A 70 -27.89 -9.91 13.38
C GLN A 70 -28.82 -11.10 13.13
N SER A 71 -28.30 -12.17 12.52
CA SER A 71 -29.10 -13.35 12.16
C SER A 71 -29.57 -14.18 13.36
N SER A 72 -29.00 -13.93 14.54
CA SER A 72 -29.39 -14.59 15.78
C SER A 72 -29.60 -13.54 16.86
N GLU A 73 -30.85 -13.09 16.99
CA GLU A 73 -31.28 -12.10 17.99
C GLU A 73 -30.84 -12.49 19.42
N SER A 74 -30.80 -13.80 19.71
CA SER A 74 -30.27 -14.35 20.96
C SER A 74 -28.77 -14.12 21.14
N ASN A 75 -27.94 -14.31 20.10
CA ASN A 75 -26.49 -14.09 20.20
C ASN A 75 -26.17 -12.60 20.35
N TYR A 76 -26.94 -11.72 19.71
CA TYR A 76 -26.75 -10.28 19.84
C TYR A 76 -27.06 -9.81 21.28
N GLU A 77 -28.22 -10.21 21.83
CA GLU A 77 -28.56 -9.89 23.22
C GLU A 77 -27.55 -10.53 24.20
N GLU A 78 -27.15 -11.78 23.98
CA GLU A 78 -26.20 -12.47 24.85
C GLU A 78 -24.80 -11.85 24.81
N LEU A 79 -24.34 -11.41 23.64
CA LEU A 79 -23.07 -10.70 23.49
C LEU A 79 -23.08 -9.38 24.26
N ILE A 80 -24.17 -8.62 24.14
CA ILE A 80 -24.35 -7.33 24.82
C ILE A 80 -24.43 -7.52 26.35
N ARG A 81 -25.18 -8.53 26.82
CA ARG A 81 -25.25 -8.88 28.25
C ARG A 81 -23.89 -9.31 28.81
N ARG A 82 -23.14 -10.16 28.10
CA ARG A 82 -21.84 -10.69 28.56
C ARG A 82 -20.67 -9.71 28.46
N ARG A 83 -20.55 -8.98 27.35
CA ARG A 83 -19.40 -8.08 27.10
C ARG A 83 -19.61 -6.68 27.64
N LEU A 84 -20.82 -6.14 27.48
CA LEU A 84 -21.11 -4.74 27.81
C LEU A 84 -21.82 -4.60 29.16
N GLY A 85 -22.19 -5.72 29.81
CA GLY A 85 -22.91 -5.69 31.09
C GLY A 85 -24.28 -5.03 30.97
N TYR A 86 -24.86 -5.02 29.78
CA TYR A 86 -26.15 -4.39 29.52
C TYR A 86 -27.26 -5.22 30.17
N ILE A 87 -28.12 -4.54 30.92
CA ILE A 87 -29.27 -5.09 31.61
C ILE A 87 -30.47 -4.25 31.16
N LYS A 88 -31.56 -4.88 30.71
CA LYS A 88 -32.76 -4.14 30.30
C LYS A 88 -33.43 -3.51 31.53
N ASP A 89 -34.07 -2.35 31.35
CA ASP A 89 -34.82 -1.70 32.44
C ASP A 89 -35.90 -2.65 32.97
N GLY A 90 -35.80 -2.98 34.27
CA GLY A 90 -36.70 -3.93 34.95
C GLY A 90 -36.20 -5.37 35.08
N GLU A 91 -35.07 -5.75 34.46
CA GLU A 91 -34.43 -7.07 34.67
C GLU A 91 -33.65 -7.11 36.00
N LYS A 92 -33.72 -8.24 36.72
CA LYS A 92 -32.92 -8.52 37.93
C LYS A 92 -31.85 -9.57 37.60
N VAL A 93 -30.58 -9.22 37.80
CA VAL A 93 -29.44 -10.15 37.58
C VAL A 93 -29.02 -10.77 38.91
N PHE A 94 -28.97 -12.10 38.98
CA PHE A 94 -28.48 -12.85 40.13
C PHE A 94 -27.03 -13.27 39.87
N ILE A 95 -26.08 -12.68 40.61
CA ILE A 95 -24.67 -13.07 40.58
C ILE A 95 -24.42 -13.99 41.78
N TYR A 96 -24.20 -15.28 41.52
CA TYR A 96 -23.86 -16.25 42.55
C TYR A 96 -22.37 -16.20 42.85
N TYR A 97 -22.01 -15.78 44.06
CA TYR A 97 -20.63 -15.90 44.55
C TYR A 97 -20.51 -17.22 45.30
N GLU A 98 -19.76 -18.16 44.72
CA GLU A 98 -19.43 -19.42 45.40
C GLU A 98 -18.42 -19.11 46.51
N ASN A 99 -18.90 -19.06 47.76
CA ASN A 99 -18.06 -18.77 48.91
C ASN A 99 -17.33 -20.05 49.34
N LYS A 100 -16.17 -20.31 48.72
CA LYS A 100 -15.30 -21.46 49.02
C LYS A 100 -14.69 -21.45 50.44
N ALA A 101 -15.08 -20.52 51.31
CA ALA A 101 -14.58 -20.42 52.69
C ALA A 101 -15.27 -21.37 53.69
N GLN A 102 -16.38 -22.04 53.31
CA GLN A 102 -17.12 -22.92 54.24
C GLN A 102 -16.82 -24.41 54.10
N GLU A 103 -16.04 -24.84 53.10
CA GLU A 103 -15.76 -26.27 52.84
C GLU A 103 -14.54 -26.82 53.59
N ARG A 104 -13.91 -26.04 54.48
CA ARG A 104 -12.71 -26.43 55.25
C ARG A 104 -12.89 -26.31 56.77
N ARG A 105 -14.08 -26.59 57.30
CA ARG A 105 -14.29 -26.71 58.75
C ARG A 105 -14.75 -28.11 59.12
#